data_AF-A0A7W6HWV3-F1
#
_entry.id   AF-A0A7W6HWV3-F1
#
_cell.length_a   1.000
_cell.length_b   1.000
_cell.length_c   1.000
_cell.angle_alpha   90.00
_cell.angle_beta   90.00
_cell.angle_gamma   90.00
#
_symmetry.space_group_name_H-M   'P 1'
#
loop_
_entity.id
_entity.type
_entity.pdbx_description
1 polymer ?
#
loop_
_entity_poly.entity_id
_entity_poly.type
_entity_poly.pdbx_seq_one_letter_code
_entity_poly.pdbx_strand_id
1 'polypeptide(L)'
;MEENWKKTIINNVIGIVGGLEEFGEMIPMSKFQKEDEIIYQFWVEKDDTCIFAKTDEKELQWQILTSIPFFIIKNVVVEKLNLLW
;
A
#
# COMPACT_ATOMS: atom_id res chain seq x y z
N MET A 1 -14.03 14.93 -13.96
CA MET A 1 -13.10 14.00 -14.63
C MET A 1 -12.83 12.89 -13.65
N GLU A 2 -13.14 11.64 -14.00
CA GLU A 2 -12.73 10.51 -13.14
C GLU A 2 -11.20 10.48 -13.08
N GLU A 3 -10.67 10.51 -11.87
CA GLU A 3 -9.25 10.29 -11.65
C GLU A 3 -8.95 8.82 -11.93
N ASN A 4 -8.46 8.52 -13.14
CA ASN A 4 -8.20 7.15 -13.59
C ASN A 4 -6.95 6.55 -12.92
N TRP A 5 -7.05 6.23 -11.64
CA TRP A 5 -6.09 5.38 -10.94
C TRP A 5 -6.28 3.93 -11.33
N LYS A 6 -5.22 3.27 -11.81
CA LYS A 6 -5.22 1.83 -12.04
C LYS A 6 -4.73 1.11 -10.79
N LYS A 7 -5.60 0.32 -10.16
CA LYS A 7 -5.24 -0.59 -9.06
C LYS A 7 -4.82 -1.96 -9.60
N THR A 8 -3.68 -2.45 -9.14
CA THR A 8 -3.19 -3.81 -9.37
C THR A 8 -3.01 -4.48 -8.01
N ILE A 9 -3.68 -5.61 -7.78
CA ILE A 9 -3.47 -6.42 -6.58
C ILE A 9 -2.13 -7.14 -6.72
N ILE A 10 -1.33 -7.11 -5.66
CA ILE A 10 -0.03 -7.77 -5.63
C ILE A 10 -0.17 -9.00 -4.73
N ASN A 11 0.13 -10.16 -5.28
CA ASN A 11 0.18 -11.42 -4.53
C ASN A 11 1.64 -11.86 -4.45
N ASN A 12 2.43 -11.22 -3.59
CA ASN A 12 3.87 -11.47 -3.51
C ASN A 12 4.36 -11.85 -2.12
N VAL A 13 5.60 -12.33 -2.14
CA VAL A 13 6.46 -12.78 -1.03
C VAL A 13 6.74 -11.63 -0.07
N ILE A 14 6.61 -11.94 1.22
CA ILE A 14 6.95 -11.08 2.36
C ILE A 14 8.43 -10.71 2.30
N GLY A 15 8.78 -9.45 2.53
CA GLY A 15 10.18 -9.04 2.54
C GLY A 15 10.42 -7.64 3.10
N ILE A 16 11.69 -7.34 3.31
CA ILE A 16 12.17 -5.99 3.65
C ILE A 16 12.28 -5.19 2.35
N VAL A 17 11.62 -4.04 2.31
CA VAL A 17 11.68 -3.13 1.15
C VAL A 17 12.79 -2.11 1.39
N GLY A 18 13.74 -2.01 0.45
CA GLY A 18 14.83 -1.05 0.53
C GLY A 18 14.32 0.38 0.58
N GLY A 19 14.83 1.18 1.52
CA GLY A 19 14.35 2.54 1.83
C GLY A 19 13.15 2.60 2.79
N LEU A 20 12.61 1.46 3.22
CA LEU A 20 11.52 1.32 4.20
C LEU A 20 11.85 0.30 5.30
N GLU A 21 13.14 0.08 5.55
CA GLU A 21 13.63 -0.99 6.43
C GLU A 21 13.18 -0.82 7.89
N GLU A 22 12.86 0.40 8.31
CA GLU A 22 12.37 0.72 9.65
C GLU A 22 11.04 0.01 10.00
N PHE A 23 10.26 -0.38 8.99
CA PHE A 23 8.99 -1.10 9.15
C PHE A 23 9.17 -2.63 9.18
N GLY A 24 10.39 -3.13 8.95
CA GLY A 24 10.70 -4.55 8.95
C GLY A 24 10.11 -5.31 7.76
N GLU A 25 9.63 -6.52 8.01
CA GLU A 25 9.00 -7.36 6.97
C GLU A 25 7.62 -6.81 6.60
N MET A 26 7.40 -6.65 5.30
CA MET A 26 6.18 -6.08 4.77
C MET A 26 5.62 -6.95 3.64
N ILE A 27 4.29 -6.94 3.52
CA ILE A 27 3.55 -7.64 2.48
C ILE A 27 3.01 -6.59 1.50
N PRO A 28 3.49 -6.51 0.26
CA PRO A 28 2.90 -5.65 -0.75
C PRO A 28 1.51 -6.16 -1.12
N MET A 29 0.49 -5.33 -0.90
CA MET A 29 -0.92 -5.68 -1.09
C MET A 29 -1.47 -5.18 -2.43
N SER A 30 -1.10 -3.96 -2.81
CA SER A 30 -1.62 -3.32 -4.02
C SER A 30 -0.68 -2.24 -4.52
N LYS A 31 -0.72 -2.00 -5.83
CA LYS A 31 -0.10 -0.86 -6.52
C LYS A 31 -1.19 -0.02 -7.16
N PHE A 32 -1.10 1.28 -6.99
CA PHE A 32 -1.95 2.28 -7.63
C PHE A 32 -1.07 3.11 -8.55
N GLN A 33 -1.47 3.24 -9.81
CA GLN A 33 -0.71 4.00 -10.79
C GLN A 33 -1.60 5.00 -11.53
N LYS A 34 -1.08 6.21 -11.72
CA LYS A 34 -1.66 7.27 -12.54
C LYS A 34 -0.52 8.04 -13.20
N GLU A 35 -0.47 8.01 -14.52
CA GLU A 35 0.66 8.58 -15.28
C GLU A 35 2.00 8.03 -14.72
N ASP A 36 2.90 8.91 -14.29
CA ASP A 36 4.20 8.57 -13.72
C ASP A 36 4.15 8.40 -12.18
N GLU A 37 2.98 8.62 -11.56
CA GLU A 37 2.80 8.44 -10.13
C GLU A 37 2.48 7.00 -9.77
N ILE A 38 3.30 6.43 -8.86
CA ILE A 38 3.12 5.08 -8.36
C ILE A 38 3.02 5.12 -6.83
N ILE A 39 1.95 4.54 -6.30
CA ILE A 39 1.73 4.36 -4.87
C ILE A 39 1.62 2.87 -4.58
N TYR A 40 2.38 2.39 -3.61
CA TYR A 40 2.24 1.04 -3.07
C TYR A 40 1.50 1.07 -1.75
N GLN A 41 0.70 0.04 -1.56
CA GLN A 41 0.09 -0.32 -0.29
C GLN A 41 0.79 -1.55 0.25
N PHE A 42 1.36 -1.42 1.45
CA PHE A 42 1.99 -2.50 2.18
C PHE A 42 1.19 -2.82 3.45
N TRP A 43 1.25 -4.07 3.89
CA TRP A 43 0.81 -4.48 5.22
C TRP A 43 2.00 -4.93 6.04
N VAL A 44 2.12 -4.37 7.24
CA VAL A 44 3.10 -4.75 8.25
C VAL A 44 2.36 -5.60 9.27
N GLU A 45 2.53 -6.92 9.22
CA GLU A 45 1.78 -7.86 10.07
C GLU A 45 2.04 -7.63 11.56
N LYS A 46 3.30 -7.38 11.92
CA LYS A 46 3.73 -7.19 13.30
C LYS A 46 3.00 -6.05 14.01
N ASP A 47 2.78 -4.96 13.29
CA ASP A 47 2.17 -3.73 13.82
C ASP A 47 0.71 -3.58 13.40
N ASP A 48 0.14 -4.61 12.76
CA ASP A 48 -1.19 -4.63 12.12
C ASP A 48 -1.51 -3.29 11.43
N THR A 49 -0.59 -2.83 10.60
CA THR A 49 -0.61 -1.47 10.03
C THR A 49 -0.43 -1.53 8.52
N CYS A 50 -1.17 -0.69 7.82
CA CYS A 50 -1.09 -0.55 6.39
C CYS A 50 -0.37 0.75 6.02
N ILE A 51 0.67 0.64 5.21
CA ILE A 51 1.50 1.77 4.78
C ILE A 51 1.18 2.08 3.33
N PHE A 52 0.96 3.35 3.03
CA PHE A 52 0.90 3.86 1.67
C PHE A 52 2.14 4.69 1.40
N ALA A 53 2.92 4.28 0.41
CA ALA A 53 4.16 4.94 0.05
C ALA A 53 4.19 5.21 -1.45
N LYS A 54 4.60 6.42 -1.83
CA LYS A 54 4.89 6.79 -3.22
C LYS A 54 6.32 6.41 -3.55
N THR A 55 6.55 6.03 -4.79
CA THR A 55 7.90 5.81 -5.33
C THR A 55 8.05 6.40 -6.72
N ASP A 56 9.30 6.56 -7.15
CA ASP A 56 9.63 6.73 -8.57
C ASP A 56 9.37 5.45 -9.39
N GLU A 57 9.40 5.57 -10.71
CA GLU A 57 9.18 4.45 -11.64
C GLU A 57 10.18 3.30 -11.49
N LYS A 58 11.33 3.55 -10.85
CA LYS A 58 12.41 2.58 -10.68
C LYS A 58 12.40 1.90 -9.31
N GLU A 59 11.48 2.28 -8.43
CA GLU A 59 11.33 1.72 -7.08
C GLU A 59 12.55 1.95 -6.19
N LEU A 60 13.24 3.09 -6.38
CA LEU A 60 14.51 3.39 -5.70
C LEU A 60 14.37 4.35 -4.52
N GLN A 61 13.33 5.17 -4.51
CA GLN A 61 13.11 6.18 -3.47
C GLN A 61 11.66 6.17 -3.01
N TRP A 62 11.48 6.00 -1.71
CA TRP A 62 10.16 5.93 -1.10
C TRP A 62 9.83 7.20 -0.33
N GLN A 63 8.60 7.68 -0.52
CA GLN A 63 7.99 8.71 0.30
C GLN A 63 6.76 8.12 0.99
N ILE A 64 6.78 8.03 2.32
CA ILE A 64 5.59 7.65 3.08
C ILE A 64 4.53 8.74 2.92
N LEU A 65 3.36 8.36 2.43
CA LEU A 65 2.19 9.23 2.35
C LEU A 65 1.37 9.15 3.63
N THR A 66 1.13 7.92 4.10
CA THR A 66 0.41 7.68 5.35
C THR A 66 0.66 6.26 5.85
N SER A 67 0.43 6.07 7.14
CA SER A 67 0.46 4.79 7.84
C SER A 67 -0.82 4.69 8.66
N ILE A 68 -1.63 3.68 8.39
CA ILE A 68 -2.99 3.55 8.94
C ILE A 68 -3.11 2.18 9.62
N PRO A 69 -3.40 2.12 10.92
CA PRO A 69 -3.72 0.87 11.60
C PRO A 69 -4.84 0.11 10.88
N PHE A 70 -4.66 -1.19 10.69
CA PHE A 70 -5.52 -2.00 9.84
C PHE A 70 -6.96 -2.08 10.36
N PHE A 71 -7.18 -1.94 11.67
CA PHE A 71 -8.52 -1.86 12.25
C PHE A 71 -9.33 -0.66 11.72
N ILE A 72 -8.68 0.48 11.43
CA ILE A 72 -9.34 1.66 10.85
C ILE A 72 -9.76 1.34 9.41
N ILE A 73 -8.89 0.69 8.64
CA ILE A 73 -9.18 0.28 7.26
C ILE A 73 -10.36 -0.68 7.22
N LYS A 74 -10.37 -1.70 8.09
CA LYS A 74 -11.51 -2.63 8.21
C LYS A 74 -12.82 -1.89 8.44
N ASN A 75 -12.83 -0.91 9.35
CA ASN A 75 -14.05 -0.15 9.66
C ASN A 75 -14.51 0.72 8.48
N VAL A 76 -13.59 1.33 7.71
CA VAL A 76 -13.95 2.13 6.54
C VAL A 76 -14.39 1.26 5.35
N VAL A 77 -13.75 0.10 5.15
CA VAL A 77 -14.09 -0.83 4.05
C VAL A 77 -15.45 -1.47 4.31
N VAL A 78 -15.75 -1.90 5.55
CA VAL A 78 -17.03 -2.51 5.91
C VAL A 78 -18.20 -1.53 5.75
N GLU A 79 -18.01 -0.24 5.99
CA GLU A 79 -19.09 0.76 5.85
C GLU A 79 -19.36 1.23 4.41
N LYS A 80 -18.40 1.06 3.47
CA LYS A 80 -18.56 1.61 2.10
C LYS A 80 -18.42 0.62 0.95
N LEU A 81 -17.87 -0.58 1.17
CA LEU A 81 -17.63 -1.54 0.10
C LEU A 81 -17.86 -2.97 0.62
N ASN A 82 -19.03 -3.54 0.32
CA ASN A 82 -19.26 -5.00 0.22
C ASN A 82 -18.47 -5.59 -0.97
N LEU A 83 -17.22 -5.19 -1.15
CA LEU A 83 -16.33 -5.60 -2.22
C LEU A 83 -14.97 -5.85 -1.57
N LEU A 84 -14.72 -7.12 -1.29
CA LEU A 84 -13.42 -7.79 -1.09
C LEU A 84 -13.49 -8.79 0.08
N TRP A 85 -14.20 -9.89 -0.18
CA TRP A 85 -13.66 -11.24 0.01
C TRP A 85 -13.93 -12.02 -1.27
#